data_AF-A0A3S4K139-F1
#
_entry.id   AF-A0A3S4K139-F1
#
_cell.length_a   1.000
_cell.length_b   1.000
_cell.length_c   1.000
_cell.angle_alpha   90.00
_cell.angle_beta   90.00
_cell.angle_gamma   90.00
#
_symmetry.space_group_name_H-M   'P 1'
#
loop_
_entity.id
_entity.type
_entity.pdbx_description
1 polymer ?
#
loop_
_entity_poly.entity_id
_entity_poly.type
_entity_poly.pdbx_seq_one_letter_code
_entity_poly.pdbx_strand_id
1 'polypeptide(L)' 'MRITDQKTQEDIEFNQFKLFSTYIPGQSAAMATRDYQAELTQKPGEPLVYGPFQKDLIVKINYH' A
#
# COMPACT_ATOMS: atom_id res chain seq x y z
N MET A 1 -11.36 2.44 -1.42
CA MET A 1 -10.26 1.51 -1.12
C MET A 1 -9.22 2.26 -0.32
N ARG A 2 -9.08 1.89 0.94
CA ARG A 2 -8.07 2.34 1.89
C ARG A 2 -7.01 1.25 2.00
N ILE A 3 -5.74 1.60 2.02
CA ILE A 3 -4.64 0.66 2.25
C ILE A 3 -3.86 1.16 3.46
N THR A 4 -3.65 0.29 4.44
CA THR A 4 -2.95 0.64 5.68
C THR A 4 -1.69 -0.21 5.81
N ASP A 5 -0.55 0.44 6.03
CA ASP A 5 0.73 -0.20 6.29
C ASP A 5 0.74 -0.80 7.68
N GLN A 6 0.90 -2.11 7.78
CA GLN A 6 0.84 -2.79 9.08
C GLN A 6 2.06 -2.50 9.96
N LYS A 7 3.16 -2.00 9.39
CA LYS A 7 4.34 -1.59 10.15
C LYS A 7 4.17 -0.21 10.78
N THR A 8 3.69 0.78 10.02
CA THR A 8 3.53 2.16 10.54
C THR A 8 2.15 2.45 11.09
N GLN A 9 1.16 1.59 10.82
CA GLN A 9 -0.26 1.78 11.14
C GLN A 9 -0.87 3.03 10.48
N GLU A 10 -0.22 3.54 9.42
CA GLU A 10 -0.67 4.69 8.65
C GLU A 10 -1.27 4.26 7.32
N ASP A 11 -2.20 5.08 6.84
CA ASP A 11 -2.77 4.90 5.51
C ASP A 11 -1.76 5.29 4.42
N ILE A 12 -1.84 4.59 3.31
CA ILE A 12 -1.07 4.90 2.12
C ILE A 12 -1.72 6.07 1.38
N GLU A 13 -0.98 7.16 1.25
CA GLU A 13 -1.30 8.21 0.31
C GLU A 13 -0.94 7.76 -1.11
N PHE A 14 -1.95 7.65 -1.97
CA PHE A 14 -1.76 7.23 -3.35
C PHE A 14 -0.91 8.23 -4.14
N ASN A 15 -0.10 7.71 -5.06
CA ASN A 15 0.81 8.49 -5.92
C ASN A 15 1.88 9.28 -5.16
N GLN A 16 2.15 8.92 -3.90
CA GLN A 16 3.26 9.48 -3.13
C GLN A 16 4.34 8.44 -2.88
N PHE A 17 5.58 8.91 -2.74
CA PHE A 17 6.68 8.06 -2.32
C PHE A 17 6.54 7.76 -0.83
N LYS A 18 6.67 6.48 -0.47
CA LYS A 18 6.81 6.02 0.91
C LYS A 18 8.05 5.14 0.99
N LEU A 19 8.87 5.36 2.03
CA LEU A 19 10.05 4.53 2.26
C LEU A 19 9.64 3.07 2.49
N PHE A 20 10.00 2.20 1.55
CA PHE A 20 9.72 0.77 1.67
C PHE A 20 10.69 0.10 2.65
N SER A 21 12.00 0.18 2.40
CA SER A 21 13.04 -0.35 3.28
C SER A 21 14.37 0.35 3.03
N THR A 22 15.30 0.20 3.97
CA THR A 22 16.69 0.66 3.82
C THR A 22 17.58 -0.57 3.70
N TYR A 23 18.43 -0.61 2.66
CA TYR A 23 19.48 -1.61 2.55
C TYR A 23 20.69 -1.18 3.37
N ILE A 24 21.20 -2.07 4.23
CA ILE A 24 22.40 -1.84 5.02
C ILE A 24 23.46 -2.85 4.58
N PRO A 25 24.59 -2.42 3.96
CA PRO A 25 25.67 -3.31 3.58
C PRO A 25 26.15 -4.17 4.76
N GLY A 26 26.25 -5.48 4.57
CA GLY A 26 26.69 -6.41 5.60
C GLY A 26 25.59 -6.89 6.57
N GLN A 27 24.36 -6.34 6.52
CA GLN A 27 23.21 -7.00 7.13
C GLN A 27 22.79 -8.19 6.25
N SER A 28 22.62 -9.35 6.87
CA SER A 28 22.27 -10.62 6.24
C SER A 28 20.84 -10.70 5.66
N ALA A 29 20.07 -9.60 5.70
CA ALA A 29 18.71 -9.59 5.19
C ALA A 29 18.70 -9.47 3.66
N ALA A 30 18.70 -10.62 2.98
CA ALA A 30 18.51 -10.72 1.53
C ALA A 30 17.04 -10.45 1.09
N MET A 31 16.12 -10.23 2.04
CA MET A 31 14.70 -10.08 1.79
C MET A 31 14.10 -8.96 2.66
N ALA A 32 13.27 -8.12 2.06
CA ALA A 32 12.48 -7.11 2.76
C ALA A 32 10.99 -7.39 2.53
N THR A 33 10.28 -7.68 3.61
CA THR A 33 8.81 -7.90 3.60
C THR A 33 8.10 -6.70 4.24
N ARG A 34 6.94 -6.36 3.69
CA ARG A 34 6.02 -5.36 4.23
C ARG A 34 4.60 -5.87 4.05
N ASP A 35 3.83 -5.78 5.14
CA ASP A 35 2.44 -6.22 5.17
C ASP A 35 1.52 -5.00 5.05
N TYR A 36 0.48 -5.14 4.24
CA TYR A 36 -0.54 -4.12 4.03
C TYR A 36 -1.92 -4.75 4.21
N GLN A 37 -2.84 -3.97 4.77
CA GLN A 37 -4.25 -4.32 4.82
C GLN A 37 -5.02 -3.42 3.86
N ALA A 38 -5.93 -4.00 3.08
CA ALA A 38 -6.80 -3.27 2.18
C ALA A 38 -8.25 -3.37 2.64
N GLU A 39 -8.96 -2.24 2.64
CA GLU A 39 -10.38 -2.15 2.98
C GLU A 39 -11.15 -1.39 1.89
N LEU A 40 -12.32 -1.91 1.52
CA LEU A 40 -13.25 -1.20 0.63
C LEU A 40 -14.13 -0.25 1.45
N THR A 41 -13.95 1.04 1.21
CA THR A 41 -14.76 2.10 1.79
C THR A 41 -15.67 2.70 0.71
N GLN A 42 -16.90 3.04 1.08
CA GLN A 42 -17.81 3.78 0.20
C GLN A 42 -17.21 5.16 -0.11
N LYS A 43 -17.29 5.58 -1.37
CA LYS A 43 -16.89 6.92 -1.76
C LYS A 43 -17.91 7.93 -1.19
N PRO A 44 -17.49 8.91 -0.37
CA PRO A 44 -18.41 9.88 0.21
C PRO A 44 -19.16 10.65 -0.87
N GLY A 45 -20.48 10.80 -0.70
CA GLY A 45 -21.34 11.52 -1.64
C GLY A 45 -21.79 10.72 -2.86
N GLU A 46 -21.33 9.48 -3.04
CA GLU A 46 -21.78 8.61 -4.13
C GLU A 46 -22.68 7.47 -3.61
N PRO A 47 -23.83 7.21 -4.25
CA PRO A 47 -24.66 6.06 -3.90
C PRO A 47 -23.92 4.76 -4.21
N LEU A 48 -24.15 3.74 -3.38
CA LEU A 48 -23.58 2.41 -3.62
C LEU A 48 -24.24 1.76 -4.85
N VAL A 49 -23.42 1.27 -5.77
CA VAL A 49 -23.87 0.51 -6.95
C VAL A 49 -23.54 -0.96 -6.74
N TYR A 50 -24.55 -1.82 -6.85
CA TYR A 50 -24.39 -3.27 -6.72
C TYR A 50 -23.90 -3.89 -8.03
N GLY A 51 -22.97 -4.83 -7.91
CA GLY A 51 -22.45 -5.59 -9.05
C GLY A 51 -20.98 -5.98 -8.86
N PRO A 52 -20.39 -6.67 -9.84
CA PRO A 52 -18.96 -6.93 -9.86
C PRO A 52 -18.16 -5.63 -9.79
N PHE A 53 -17.09 -5.64 -9.00
CA PHE A 53 -16.17 -4.53 -8.86
C PHE A 53 -14.74 -5.04 -9.05
N GLN A 54 -13.95 -4.29 -9.80
CA GLN A 54 -12.51 -4.52 -9.96
C GLN A 54 -11.77 -3.19 -9.82
N LYS A 55 -10.62 -3.22 -9.16
CA LYS A 55 -9.69 -2.10 -9.09
C LYS A 55 -8.26 -2.62 -9.06
N ASP A 56 -7.43 -2.06 -9.94
CA ASP A 56 -6.02 -2.40 -10.02
C ASP A 56 -5.19 -1.44 -9.15
N LEU A 57 -4.10 -1.97 -8.59
CA LEU A 57 -3.09 -1.22 -7.82
C LEU A 57 -1.72 -1.49 -8.43
N ILE A 58 -0.98 -0.43 -8.74
CA ILE A 58 0.39 -0.53 -9.25
C ILE A 58 1.34 -0.13 -8.12
N VAL A 59 2.26 -1.02 -7.78
CA VAL A 59 3.33 -0.75 -6.81
C VAL A 59 4.62 -0.48 -7.57
N LYS A 60 5.22 0.70 -7.36
CA LYS A 60 6.52 1.06 -7.96
C LYS A 60 7.60 1.09 -6.88
N ILE A 61 8.58 0.22 -7.00
CA ILE A 61 9.78 0.22 -6.16
C ILE A 61 10.89 0.95 -6.91
N ASN A 62 11.50 1.93 -6.25
CA ASN A 62 12.65 2.67 -6.78
C ASN A 62 13.86 2.36 -5.91
N TYR A 63 15.01 2.11 -6.55
CA TYR A 63 16.30 1.96 -5.90
C TYR A 63 17.02 3.30 -5.95
N HIS A 64 17.61 3.70 -4.82
CA HIS A 64 18.49 4.87 -4.72
C HIS A 64 19.91 4.40 -4.49
#